data_AF-A0A8S0S6E2-F1
#
_entry.id   AF-A0A8S0S6E2-F1
#
_cell.length_a   1.000
_cell.length_b   1.000
_cell.length_c   1.000
_cell.angle_alpha   90.00
_cell.angle_beta   90.00
_cell.angle_gamma   90.00
#
_symmetry.space_group_name_H-M   'P 1'
#
loop_
_entity.id
_entity.type
_entity.pdbx_description
1 polymer ?
#
loop_
_entity_poly.entity_id
_entity_poly.type
_entity_poly.pdbx_seq_one_letter_code
_entity_poly.pdbx_strand_id
1 'polypeptide(L)'
;MAIWLIVVKSWIGEKDDKIIAVCADDPEFRHYTDIKELPPHRLAEIRRFFEDYKKNENKAVAVDDFLPAEAGIDAIKYSMDLYASYIVESLR
;
A
#
# COMPACT_ATOMS: atom_id res chain seq x y z
N MET A 1 9.14 12.52 3.77
CA MET A 1 8.48 11.21 3.59
C MET A 1 7.74 11.23 2.27
N ALA A 2 8.27 10.57 1.24
CA ALA A 2 7.53 10.31 0.01
C ALA A 2 6.81 8.97 0.19
N ILE A 3 5.59 9.05 0.73
CA ILE A 3 4.74 7.88 0.92
C ILE A 3 3.94 7.69 -0.36
N TRP A 4 4.09 6.56 -1.04
CA TRP A 4 3.17 6.15 -2.11
C TRP A 4 2.24 5.07 -1.54
N LEU A 5 0.95 5.08 -1.89
CA LEU A 5 0.02 4.01 -1.50
C LEU A 5 -0.19 3.08 -2.67
N ILE A 6 -0.16 1.79 -2.37
CA ILE A 6 -0.75 0.79 -3.22
C ILE A 6 -2.00 0.29 -2.51
N VAL A 7 -3.10 0.14 -3.23
CA VAL A 7 -4.24 -0.59 -2.68
C VAL A 7 -4.17 -2.00 -3.24
N VAL A 8 -3.71 -2.95 -2.43
CA VAL A 8 -3.78 -4.36 -2.81
C VAL A 8 -5.07 -4.92 -2.26
N LYS A 9 -6.06 -5.22 -3.09
CA LYS A 9 -7.35 -5.69 -2.59
C LYS A 9 -7.38 -7.21 -2.46
N SER A 10 -7.12 -7.74 -1.26
CA SER A 10 -7.22 -9.18 -1.01
C SER A 10 -8.63 -9.71 -1.33
N TRP A 11 -8.74 -10.81 -2.10
CA TRP A 11 -10.02 -11.46 -2.36
C TRP A 11 -10.22 -12.60 -1.36
N ILE A 12 -11.09 -12.33 -0.38
CA ILE A 12 -12.16 -13.14 0.22
C ILE A 12 -12.65 -12.26 1.39
N GLY A 13 -13.67 -11.42 1.14
CA GLY A 13 -14.41 -10.68 2.17
C GLY A 13 -13.79 -9.37 2.70
N GLU A 14 -12.46 -9.21 2.72
CA GLU A 14 -11.81 -8.07 3.40
C GLU A 14 -10.94 -7.21 2.46
N LYS A 15 -11.07 -5.88 2.56
CA LYS A 15 -10.16 -4.92 1.91
C LYS A 15 -8.87 -4.82 2.73
N ASP A 16 -7.72 -4.99 2.08
CA ASP A 16 -6.40 -5.02 2.72
C ASP A 16 -5.41 -4.10 1.99
N ASP A 17 -5.68 -2.80 2.01
CA ASP A 17 -4.91 -1.78 1.31
C ASP A 17 -3.45 -1.71 1.83
N LYS A 18 -2.43 -1.59 0.95
CA LYS A 18 -0.99 -1.73 1.30
C LYS A 18 -0.10 -0.58 0.82
N ILE A 19 0.39 0.24 1.73
CA ILE A 19 1.30 1.36 1.41
C ILE A 19 2.64 0.87 0.82
N ILE A 20 3.11 1.47 -0.28
CA ILE A 20 4.47 1.30 -0.82
C ILE A 20 5.20 2.64 -0.79
N ALA A 21 6.06 2.83 0.20
CA ALA A 21 6.82 4.07 0.33
C ALA A 21 8.25 3.91 -0.22
N VAL A 22 8.85 5.04 -0.57
CA VAL A 22 10.30 5.13 -0.79
C VAL A 22 10.95 5.84 0.40
N CYS A 23 12.22 5.53 0.66
CA CYS A 23 12.99 6.20 1.70
C CYS A 23 13.23 7.66 1.29
N ALA A 24 12.93 8.61 2.19
CA ALA A 24 13.06 10.03 1.90
C ALA A 24 14.51 10.50 1.83
N ASP A 25 15.41 9.82 2.55
CA ASP A 25 16.83 10.19 2.66
C ASP A 25 17.71 9.38 1.71
N ASP A 26 17.12 8.44 0.96
CA ASP A 26 17.87 7.65 -0.01
C ASP A 26 18.06 8.45 -1.31
N PRO A 27 19.30 8.83 -1.68
CA PRO A 27 19.55 9.60 -2.89
C PRO A 27 19.11 8.89 -4.18
N GLU A 28 19.06 7.55 -4.17
CA GLU A 28 18.59 6.75 -5.31
C GLU A 28 17.07 6.86 -5.49
N PHE A 29 16.29 7.06 -4.43
CA PHE A 29 14.82 7.03 -4.51
C PHE A 29 14.11 8.32 -4.13
N ARG A 30 14.78 9.28 -3.49
CA ARG A 30 14.16 10.53 -2.99
C ARG A 30 13.54 11.41 -4.07
N HIS A 31 13.94 11.20 -5.33
CA HIS A 31 13.48 12.00 -6.46
C HIS A 31 12.16 11.48 -7.04
N TYR A 32 11.71 10.28 -6.64
CA TYR A 32 10.46 9.72 -7.11
C TYR A 32 9.26 10.36 -6.41
N THR A 33 8.41 10.97 -7.24
CA THR A 33 7.18 11.68 -6.86
C THR A 33 5.91 11.09 -7.48
N ASP A 34 5.99 9.95 -8.16
CA ASP A 34 4.81 9.17 -8.53
C ASP A 34 5.24 7.71 -8.77
N ILE A 35 4.32 6.76 -8.55
CA ILE A 35 4.56 5.35 -8.84
C ILE A 35 4.80 5.09 -10.33
N LYS A 36 4.23 5.92 -11.21
CA LYS A 36 4.40 5.86 -12.66
C LYS A 36 5.81 6.27 -13.11
N GLU A 37 6.58 6.93 -12.25
CA GLU A 37 7.97 7.26 -12.53
C GLU A 37 8.89 6.04 -12.32
N LEU A 38 8.42 5.01 -11.62
CA LEU A 38 9.16 3.75 -11.50
C LEU A 38 9.15 2.99 -12.83
N PRO A 39 10.23 2.27 -13.14
CA PRO A 39 10.29 1.41 -14.32
C PRO A 39 9.13 0.41 -14.36
N PRO A 40 8.47 0.20 -15.52
CA PRO A 40 7.28 -0.66 -15.61
C PRO A 40 7.54 -2.12 -15.20
N HIS A 41 8.77 -2.61 -15.35
CA HIS A 41 9.15 -3.95 -14.89
C HIS A 41 9.10 -4.08 -13.36
N ARG A 42 9.50 -3.05 -12.59
CA ARG A 42 9.40 -3.04 -11.12
C ARG A 42 7.95 -3.14 -10.67
N LEU A 43 7.06 -2.41 -11.33
CA LEU A 43 5.63 -2.44 -11.03
C LEU A 43 5.02 -3.82 -11.32
N ALA A 44 5.44 -4.45 -12.42
CA ALA A 44 5.02 -5.81 -12.78
C ALA A 44 5.51 -6.85 -11.76
N GLU A 45 6.76 -6.73 -11.29
CA GLU A 45 7.31 -7.60 -10.23
C GLU A 45 6.54 -7.47 -8.92
N ILE A 46 6.25 -6.23 -8.48
CA ILE A 46 5.48 -5.97 -7.26
C ILE A 46 4.08 -6.57 -7.37
N ARG A 47 3.38 -6.34 -8.49
CA ARG A 47 2.07 -6.93 -8.75
C ARG A 47 2.13 -8.46 -8.66
N ARG A 48 3.09 -9.07 -9.35
CA ARG A 48 3.25 -10.52 -9.40
C ARG A 48 3.56 -11.10 -8.02
N PHE A 49 4.39 -10.42 -7.23
CA PHE A 49 4.70 -10.80 -5.86
C PHE A 49 3.42 -10.90 -5.01
N PHE A 50 2.55 -9.88 -5.05
CA PHE A 50 1.30 -9.89 -4.28
C PHE A 50 0.23 -10.85 -4.81
N GLU A 51 0.24 -11.18 -6.09
CA GLU A 51 -0.62 -12.23 -6.66
C GLU A 51 -0.15 -13.63 -6.24
N ASP A 52 1.17 -13.83 -6.12
CA ASP A 52 1.78 -15.15 -5.93
C ASP A 52 2.02 -15.50 -4.46
N TYR A 53 2.22 -14.53 -3.55
CA TYR A 53 2.69 -14.82 -2.18
C TYR A 53 1.75 -15.71 -1.35
N LYS A 54 0.45 -15.66 -1.65
CA LYS A 54 -0.60 -16.43 -0.95
C LYS A 54 -1.04 -17.69 -1.71
N LYS A 55 -0.46 -17.98 -2.87
CA LYS A 55 -0.83 -19.16 -3.68
C LYS A 55 -0.60 -20.47 -2.93
N ASN A 56 0.48 -20.56 -2.16
CA ASN A 56 0.77 -21.76 -1.36
C ASN A 56 -0.20 -21.96 -0.19
N GLU A 57 -0.96 -20.94 0.20
CA GLU A 57 -2.05 -21.03 1.18
C GLU A 57 -3.40 -21.39 0.54
N ASN A 58 -3.43 -21.72 -0.76
CA ASN A 58 -4.66 -21.87 -1.55
C ASN A 58 -5.58 -20.63 -1.51
N LYS A 59 -5.00 -19.44 -1.29
CA LYS A 59 -5.73 -18.16 -1.30
C LYS A 59 -5.43 -17.43 -2.60
N ALA A 60 -6.48 -16.96 -3.27
CA ALA A 60 -6.36 -16.10 -4.44
C ALA A 60 -6.33 -14.63 -3.99
N VAL A 61 -5.35 -13.87 -4.47
CA VAL A 61 -5.26 -12.44 -4.25
C VAL A 61 -5.42 -11.75 -5.59
N ALA A 62 -6.32 -10.78 -5.67
CA ALA A 62 -6.44 -9.89 -6.81
C ALA A 62 -5.66 -8.61 -6.49
N VAL A 63 -4.86 -8.13 -7.43
CA VAL A 63 -4.20 -6.83 -7.30
C VAL A 63 -4.91 -5.88 -8.26
N ASP A 64 -5.54 -4.83 -7.73
CA ASP A 64 -6.19 -3.79 -8.55
C ASP A 64 -5.12 -2.84 -9.16
N ASP A 65 -5.55 -1.77 -9.82
CA ASP A 65 -4.65 -0.74 -10.35
C ASP A 65 -4.00 0.10 -9.25
N PHE A 66 -2.81 0.63 -9.56
CA PHE A 66 -2.07 1.51 -8.66
C PHE A 66 -2.77 2.87 -8.52
N LEU A 67 -2.97 3.31 -7.28
CA LEU A 67 -3.56 4.61 -6.96
C LEU A 67 -2.48 5.68 -6.77
N PRO A 68 -2.82 6.98 -6.91
CA PRO A 68 -1.88 8.07 -6.68
C PRO A 68 -1.57 8.27 -5.18
N ALA A 69 -0.50 9.00 -4.86
CA ALA A 69 -0.07 9.20 -3.47
C ALA A 69 -1.09 9.86 -2.57
N GLU A 70 -1.93 10.75 -3.10
CA GLU A 70 -2.94 11.47 -2.33
C GLU A 70 -3.89 10.49 -1.64
N ALA A 71 -4.34 9.45 -2.36
CA ALA A 71 -5.17 8.39 -1.80
C ALA A 71 -4.46 7.67 -0.64
N GLY A 72 -3.13 7.59 -0.70
CA GLY A 72 -2.28 7.01 0.32
C GLY A 72 -2.18 7.77 1.60
N ILE A 73 -1.96 9.06 1.44
CA ILE A 73 -1.92 9.98 2.56
C ILE A 73 -3.29 9.95 3.27
N ASP A 74 -4.39 9.90 2.52
CA ASP A 74 -5.74 9.84 3.08
C ASP A 74 -6.03 8.51 3.79
N ALA A 75 -5.59 7.37 3.23
CA ALA A 75 -5.70 6.06 3.88
C ALA A 75 -4.91 5.98 5.20
N ILE A 76 -3.71 6.58 5.24
CA ILE A 76 -2.91 6.66 6.47
C ILE A 76 -3.59 7.53 7.51
N LYS A 77 -4.07 8.73 7.13
CA LYS A 77 -4.81 9.62 8.05
C LYS A 77 -6.03 8.91 8.63
N TYR A 78 -6.82 8.26 7.77
CA TYR A 78 -7.98 7.49 8.20
C TYR A 78 -7.60 6.39 9.21
N SER A 79 -6.50 5.67 8.95
CA SER A 79 -6.00 4.62 9.83
C SER A 79 -5.47 5.17 11.16
N MET A 80 -4.83 6.34 11.16
CA MET A 80 -4.38 7.05 12.37
C MET A 80 -5.57 7.51 13.22
N ASP A 81 -6.60 8.08 12.60
CA ASP A 81 -7.83 8.52 13.28
C ASP A 81 -8.58 7.34 13.89
N LEU A 82 -8.69 6.23 13.13
CA LEU A 82 -9.31 5.00 13.60
C LEU A 82 -8.56 4.44 14.81
N TYR A 83 -7.23 4.36 14.73
CA TYR A 83 -6.40 3.91 15.86
C TYR A 83 -6.57 4.82 17.08
N ALA A 84 -6.54 6.14 16.90
CA ALA A 84 -6.76 7.09 17.99
C ALA A 84 -8.13 6.90 18.64
N SER A 85 -9.19 6.74 17.85
CA SER A 85 -10.55 6.50 18.37
C SER A 85 -10.65 5.19 19.15
N TYR A 86 -10.04 4.11 18.63
CA TYR A 86 -10.00 2.80 19.27
C TYR A 86 -9.28 2.84 20.62
N ILE A 87 -8.16 3.56 20.70
CA ILE A 87 -7.41 3.73 21.95
C ILE A 87 -8.23 4.51 22.98
N VAL A 88 -8.91 5.60 22.57
CA VAL A 88 -9.76 6.39 23.48
C VAL A 88 -10.94 5.58 24.00
N GLU A 89 -11.59 4.77 23.16
CA GLU A 89 -12.70 3.91 23.57
C GLU A 89 -12.24 2.78 24.49
N SER A 90 -11.08 2.19 24.24
CA SER A 90 -10.50 1.12 25.07
C SER A 90 -10.02 1.58 26.45
N LEU A 91 -9.81 2.89 26.63
CA LEU A 91 -9.38 3.50 27.90
C LEU A 91 -10.56 4.01 28.75
N ARG A 92 -11.80 3.93 28.25
CA ARG A 92 -13.03 4.20 29.02
C ARG A 92 -13.54 2.97 29.76
#